data_AF-A0A7V9DT12-F1
#
_entry.id   AF-A0A7V9DT12-F1
#
_cell.length_a   1.000
_cell.length_b   1.000
_cell.length_c   1.000
_cell.angle_alpha   90.00
_cell.angle_beta   90.00
_cell.angle_gamma   90.00
#
_symmetry.space_group_name_H-M   'P 1'
#
loop_
_entity.id
_entity.type
_entity.pdbx_description
1 polymer ?
#
loop_
_entity_poly.entity_id
_entity_poly.type
_entity_poly.pdbx_seq_one_letter_code
_entity_poly.pdbx_strand_id
1 'polypeptide(L)'
;CRYLETGFVEQTVGQRIARTTYTSTSHELLPGCTFYRPDGEPAADVAVTAFSTAVEAQTAAIALGTAAANRVDDIADGGVVLVTTDRTLLAITSGSTLLVVTINQASSLGARTIAAEVAPLLA
;
A
#
# COMPACT_ATOMS: atom_id res chain seq x y z
N CYS A 1 -0.40 13.77 -0.06
CA CYS A 1 -0.75 12.76 -1.07
C CYS A 1 -2.05 13.20 -1.73
N ARG A 2 -2.17 13.22 -3.06
CA ARG A 2 -3.36 13.82 -3.72
C ARG A 2 -4.64 13.00 -3.61
N TYR A 3 -4.52 11.72 -3.26
CA TYR A 3 -5.59 10.74 -3.24
C TYR A 3 -5.78 10.07 -1.88
N LEU A 4 -5.04 10.50 -0.86
CA LEU A 4 -5.11 9.94 0.48
C LEU A 4 -4.86 11.03 1.51
N GLU A 5 -5.89 11.34 2.29
CA GLU A 5 -5.83 12.42 3.27
C GLU A 5 -4.95 12.04 4.46
N THR A 6 -4.12 12.98 4.92
CA THR A 6 -3.26 12.76 6.09
C THR A 6 -4.06 12.38 7.33
N GLY A 7 -5.21 13.04 7.58
CA GLY A 7 -6.06 12.75 8.74
C GLY A 7 -6.66 11.33 8.71
N PHE A 8 -6.96 10.80 7.52
CA PHE A 8 -7.39 9.41 7.35
C PHE A 8 -6.27 8.43 7.70
N VAL A 9 -5.04 8.68 7.22
CA VAL A 9 -3.88 7.84 7.55
C VAL A 9 -3.56 7.89 9.04
N GLU A 10 -3.63 9.07 9.67
CA GLU A 10 -3.42 9.22 11.11
C GLU A 10 -4.38 8.34 11.91
N GLN A 11 -5.68 8.36 11.57
CA GLN A 11 -6.71 7.58 12.23
C GLN A 11 -6.53 6.08 11.98
N THR A 12 -6.18 5.71 10.74
CA THR A 12 -6.06 4.31 10.34
C THR A 12 -4.82 3.63 10.93
N VAL A 13 -3.69 4.33 10.98
CA VAL A 13 -2.43 3.80 11.54
C VAL A 13 -2.36 4.04 13.06
N GLY A 14 -3.12 5.00 13.59
CA GLY A 14 -3.11 5.37 15.01
C GLY A 14 -1.89 6.20 15.41
N GLN A 15 -1.31 6.95 14.48
CA GLN A 15 -0.09 7.74 14.68
C GLN A 15 -0.25 9.14 14.09
N ARG A 16 0.40 10.14 14.70
CA ARG A 16 0.47 11.48 14.12
C ARG A 16 1.43 11.51 12.94
N ILE A 17 1.05 12.22 11.89
CA ILE A 17 1.85 12.43 10.68
C ILE A 17 2.30 13.89 10.65
N ALA A 18 3.62 14.10 10.65
CA ALA A 18 4.21 15.42 10.57
C ALA A 18 4.53 15.85 9.13
N ARG A 19 4.77 14.88 8.24
CA ARG A 19 5.21 15.14 6.87
C ARG A 19 4.70 14.06 5.93
N THR A 20 4.40 14.44 4.70
CA THR A 20 4.12 13.51 3.60
C THR A 20 5.02 13.86 2.43
N THR A 21 5.67 12.86 1.83
CA THR A 21 6.37 13.00 0.55
C THR A 21 5.63 12.22 -0.53
N TYR A 22 5.96 12.51 -1.78
CA TYR A 22 5.43 11.80 -2.93
C TYR A 22 6.56 11.48 -3.89
N THR A 23 6.54 10.29 -4.46
CA THR A 23 7.41 9.89 -5.56
C THR A 23 6.60 9.98 -6.84
N SER A 24 7.01 10.83 -7.77
CA SER A 24 6.40 10.90 -9.09
C SER A 24 7.38 10.31 -10.10
N THR A 25 7.08 9.12 -10.62
CA THR A 25 7.68 8.65 -11.87
C THR A 25 6.71 8.97 -13.01
N SER A 26 7.22 9.33 -14.20
CA SER A 26 6.37 9.78 -15.32
C SER A 26 5.48 8.68 -15.92
N HIS A 27 5.59 7.45 -15.43
CA HIS A 27 4.89 6.26 -15.95
C HIS A 27 3.86 5.69 -14.96
N GLU A 28 3.75 6.25 -13.75
CA GLU A 28 2.78 5.78 -12.76
C GLU A 28 1.44 6.53 -12.87
N LEU A 29 0.34 5.77 -12.84
CA LEU A 29 -1.03 6.32 -12.83
C LEU A 29 -1.28 7.22 -11.60
N LEU A 30 -0.71 6.82 -10.46
CA LEU A 30 -0.73 7.55 -9.20
C LEU A 30 0.70 7.66 -8.65
N PRO A 31 1.14 8.84 -8.20
CA PRO A 31 2.45 8.97 -7.56
C PRO A 31 2.45 8.22 -6.22
N GLY A 32 3.49 7.44 -5.93
CA GLY A 32 3.66 6.89 -4.58
C GLY A 32 3.69 7.96 -3.49
N CYS A 33 3.29 7.61 -2.27
CA CYS A 33 3.18 8.50 -1.13
C CYS A 33 3.75 7.87 0.15
N THR A 34 4.63 8.59 0.85
CA THR A 34 5.15 8.17 2.16
C THR A 34 4.73 9.17 3.24
N PHE A 35 4.15 8.67 4.33
CA PHE A 35 3.68 9.44 5.48
C PHE A 35 4.63 9.22 6.65
N TYR A 36 5.19 10.29 7.19
CA TYR A 36 6.21 10.27 8.24
C TYR A 36 5.68 10.78 9.57
N ARG A 37 6.10 10.10 10.62
CA ARG A 37 5.96 10.53 12.01
C ARG A 37 6.80 11.77 12.31
N PRO A 38 6.58 12.45 13.45
CA PRO A 38 7.42 13.57 13.89
C PRO A 38 8.90 13.24 14.08
N ASP A 39 9.24 11.99 14.39
CA ASP A 39 10.63 11.51 14.52
C ASP A 39 11.30 11.23 13.16
N GLY A 40 10.56 11.38 12.06
CA GLY A 40 11.06 11.18 10.70
C GLY A 40 10.96 9.74 10.19
N GLU A 41 10.47 8.80 10.98
CA GLU A 41 10.25 7.42 10.55
C GLU A 41 8.94 7.30 9.74
N PRO A 42 8.89 6.43 8.70
CA PRO A 42 7.66 6.16 7.97
C PRO A 42 6.60 5.51 8.87
N ALA A 43 5.40 6.08 8.88
CA ALA A 43 4.19 5.47 9.44
C ALA A 43 3.49 4.58 8.41
N ALA A 44 3.34 5.10 7.20
CA ALA A 44 2.73 4.43 6.07
C ALA A 44 3.46 4.78 4.77
N ASP A 45 3.51 3.83 3.86
CA ASP A 45 4.01 3.99 2.50
C ASP A 45 3.02 3.35 1.53
N VAL A 46 2.72 4.06 0.45
CA VAL A 46 1.80 3.63 -0.60
C VAL A 46 2.54 3.75 -1.92
N ALA A 47 2.91 2.63 -2.51
CA ALA A 47 3.57 2.57 -3.81
C ALA A 47 2.63 1.99 -4.85
N VAL A 48 2.65 2.57 -6.05
CA VAL A 48 1.86 2.12 -7.20
C VAL A 48 2.81 1.84 -8.34
N THR A 49 2.71 0.67 -8.97
CA THR A 49 3.56 0.29 -10.10
C THR A 49 2.69 -0.26 -11.22
N ALA A 50 2.85 0.32 -12.42
CA ALA A 50 2.21 -0.19 -13.63
C ALA A 50 3.06 -1.28 -14.28
N PHE A 51 2.41 -2.33 -14.75
CA PHE A 51 3.00 -3.43 -15.51
C PHE A 51 2.38 -3.51 -16.90
N SER A 52 2.99 -4.31 -17.78
CA SER A 52 2.48 -4.48 -19.15
C SER A 52 1.21 -5.35 -19.18
N THR A 53 1.07 -6.26 -18.21
CA THR A 53 -0.07 -7.18 -18.12
C THR A 53 -0.53 -7.39 -16.68
N ALA A 54 -1.78 -7.82 -16.50
CA ALA A 54 -2.32 -8.21 -15.19
C ALA A 54 -1.59 -9.40 -14.57
N VAL A 55 -1.11 -10.34 -15.39
CA VAL A 55 -0.35 -11.50 -14.90
C VAL A 55 1.01 -11.09 -14.32
N GLU A 56 1.69 -10.13 -14.95
CA GLU A 56 2.95 -9.58 -14.43
C GLU A 56 2.74 -8.88 -13.09
N ALA A 57 1.71 -8.03 -13.00
CA ALA A 57 1.35 -7.36 -11.75
C ALA A 57 1.02 -8.36 -10.64
N GLN A 58 0.21 -9.39 -10.94
CA GLN A 58 -0.15 -10.43 -9.97
C GLN A 58 1.06 -11.24 -9.51
N THR A 59 1.95 -11.58 -10.45
CA THR A 59 3.19 -12.30 -10.13
C THR A 59 4.09 -11.47 -9.22
N ALA A 60 4.21 -10.16 -9.48
CA ALA A 60 4.95 -9.25 -8.63
C ALA A 60 4.32 -9.12 -7.23
N ALA A 61 2.99 -9.00 -7.14
CA ALA A 61 2.27 -8.95 -5.87
C ALA A 61 2.55 -10.20 -5.01
N ILE A 62 2.42 -11.39 -5.62
CA ILE A 62 2.66 -12.66 -4.92
C ILE A 62 4.13 -12.78 -4.51
N ALA A 63 5.07 -12.34 -5.33
CA ALA A 63 6.51 -12.40 -5.02
C ALA A 63 6.91 -11.52 -3.82
N LEU A 64 6.14 -10.45 -3.54
CA LEU A 64 6.33 -9.65 -2.32
C LEU A 64 5.85 -10.38 -1.06
N GLY A 65 4.94 -11.34 -1.21
CA GLY A 65 4.56 -12.27 -0.16
C GLY A 65 5.65 -13.34 -0.01
N THR A 66 6.28 -13.40 1.16
CA THR A 66 7.04 -14.61 1.52
C THR A 66 6.08 -15.79 1.74
N ALA A 67 6.60 -16.99 1.98
CA ALA A 67 5.77 -18.16 2.30
C ALA A 67 4.85 -17.97 3.53
N ALA A 68 5.11 -16.95 4.37
CA ALA A 68 4.33 -16.62 5.55
C ALA A 68 3.17 -15.63 5.27
N ALA A 69 3.05 -15.11 4.04
CA ALA A 69 2.01 -14.15 3.70
C ALA A 69 0.64 -14.85 3.55
N ASN A 70 -0.40 -14.18 4.02
CA ASN A 70 -1.79 -14.63 3.82
C ASN A 70 -2.34 -14.08 2.50
N ARG A 71 -3.27 -14.81 1.89
CA ARG A 71 -3.98 -14.35 0.70
C ARG A 71 -4.91 -13.18 1.04
N VAL A 72 -5.05 -12.27 0.08
CA VAL A 72 -6.09 -11.23 0.02
C VAL A 72 -6.95 -11.53 -1.20
N ASP A 73 -8.26 -11.65 -1.02
CA ASP A 73 -9.23 -11.98 -2.08
C ASP A 73 -10.50 -11.12 -2.02
N ASP A 74 -10.52 -10.14 -1.11
CA ASP A 74 -11.64 -9.26 -0.81
C ASP A 74 -11.39 -7.79 -1.20
N ILE A 75 -10.22 -7.47 -1.77
CA ILE A 75 -9.86 -6.12 -2.24
C ILE A 75 -9.32 -6.21 -3.66
N ALA A 76 -9.96 -5.49 -4.59
CA ALA A 76 -9.61 -5.47 -6.02
C ALA A 76 -9.47 -6.90 -6.60
N ASP A 77 -8.42 -7.17 -7.38
CA ASP A 77 -8.15 -8.50 -7.95
C ASP A 77 -7.41 -9.43 -6.96
N GLY A 78 -7.20 -8.96 -5.73
CA GLY A 78 -6.57 -9.69 -4.64
C GLY A 78 -5.04 -9.56 -4.63
N GLY A 79 -4.39 -10.41 -3.84
CA GLY A 79 -2.95 -10.38 -3.62
C GLY A 79 -2.56 -11.05 -2.31
N VAL A 80 -1.65 -10.41 -1.56
CA VAL A 80 -1.06 -10.96 -0.34
C VAL A 80 -0.91 -9.90 0.75
N VAL A 81 -0.93 -10.35 2.00
CA VAL A 81 -0.61 -9.54 3.18
C VAL A 81 0.35 -10.29 4.09
N LEU A 82 1.47 -9.66 4.41
CA LEU A 82 2.46 -10.13 5.35
C LEU A 82 2.44 -9.22 6.57
N VAL A 83 2.17 -9.80 7.74
CA VAL A 83 2.24 -9.11 9.03
C VAL A 83 3.46 -9.64 9.77
N THR A 84 4.38 -8.74 10.12
CA THR A 84 5.51 -9.00 11.03
C THR A 84 5.23 -8.35 12.38
N THR A 85 6.17 -8.48 13.30
CA THR A 85 6.06 -7.93 14.67
C THR A 85 5.96 -6.40 14.71
N ASP A 86 6.49 -5.72 13.70
CA ASP A 86 6.69 -4.27 13.65
C ASP A 86 6.15 -3.62 12.37
N ARG A 87 5.68 -4.41 11.41
CA ARG A 87 5.30 -3.93 10.10
C ARG A 87 4.21 -4.79 9.48
N THR A 88 3.41 -4.18 8.62
CA THR A 88 2.53 -4.89 7.71
C THR A 88 2.86 -4.44 6.29
N LEU A 89 2.99 -5.40 5.39
CA LEU A 89 3.04 -5.19 3.95
C LEU A 89 1.79 -5.83 3.35
N LEU A 90 1.04 -5.07 2.58
CA LEU A 90 -0.05 -5.55 1.75
C LEU A 90 0.28 -5.22 0.30
N ALA A 91 0.19 -6.22 -0.57
CA ALA A 91 0.36 -6.06 -2.00
C ALA A 91 -0.88 -6.61 -2.70
N ILE A 92 -1.61 -5.75 -3.41
CA ILE A 92 -2.80 -6.13 -4.19
C ILE A 92 -2.69 -5.60 -5.61
N THR A 93 -3.47 -6.17 -6.51
CA THR A 93 -3.52 -5.74 -7.90
C THR A 93 -4.91 -5.24 -8.30
N SER A 94 -4.93 -4.38 -9.31
CA SER A 94 -6.11 -4.05 -10.08
C SER A 94 -5.71 -3.95 -11.54
N GLY A 95 -6.18 -4.88 -12.37
CA GLY A 95 -5.70 -5.05 -13.73
C GLY A 95 -4.18 -5.23 -13.78
N SER A 96 -3.51 -4.40 -14.57
CA SER A 96 -2.04 -4.39 -14.71
C SER A 96 -1.32 -3.47 -13.72
N THR A 97 -2.00 -3.03 -12.66
CA THR A 97 -1.43 -2.13 -11.64
C THR A 97 -1.26 -2.87 -10.32
N LEU A 98 -0.07 -2.74 -9.73
CA LEU A 98 0.26 -3.20 -8.38
C LEU A 98 0.15 -2.04 -7.40
N LEU A 99 -0.55 -2.24 -6.29
CA LEU A 99 -0.56 -1.38 -5.12
C LEU A 99 0.15 -2.09 -3.97
N VAL A 100 1.16 -1.45 -3.42
CA VAL A 100 1.83 -1.89 -2.19
C VAL A 100 1.57 -0.87 -1.09
N VAL A 101 0.97 -1.33 0.00
CA VAL A 101 0.77 -0.55 1.22
C VAL A 101 1.64 -1.15 2.31
N THR A 102 2.57 -0.36 2.85
CA THR A 102 3.36 -0.72 4.03
C THR A 102 2.97 0.17 5.19
N ILE A 103 2.75 -0.38 6.38
CA ILE A 103 2.60 0.40 7.61
C ILE A 103 3.52 -0.13 8.71
N ASN A 104 3.99 0.73 9.60
CA ASN A 104 4.87 0.37 10.72
C ASN A 104 4.12 -0.21 11.94
N GLN A 105 2.99 -0.87 11.70
CA GLN A 105 2.15 -1.51 12.71
C GLN A 105 1.93 -2.96 12.31
N ALA A 106 1.87 -3.86 13.29
CA ALA A 106 1.49 -5.26 13.12
C ALA A 106 -0.05 -5.40 12.95
N SER A 107 -0.62 -4.71 11.96
CA SER A 107 -2.06 -4.63 11.72
C SER A 107 -2.37 -4.79 10.24
N SER A 108 -2.89 -5.97 9.86
CA SER A 108 -3.43 -6.19 8.51
C SER A 108 -4.61 -5.28 8.22
N LEU A 109 -5.44 -4.95 9.23
CA LEU A 109 -6.61 -4.10 9.07
C LEU A 109 -6.22 -2.68 8.61
N GLY A 110 -5.19 -2.07 9.21
CA GLY A 110 -4.76 -0.73 8.81
C GLY A 110 -4.30 -0.66 7.35
N ALA A 111 -3.50 -1.65 6.92
CA ALA A 111 -3.04 -1.72 5.54
C ALA A 111 -4.21 -2.00 4.57
N ARG A 112 -5.15 -2.87 4.94
CA ARG A 112 -6.37 -3.16 4.15
C ARG A 112 -7.26 -1.94 4.01
N THR A 113 -7.48 -1.17 5.08
CA THR A 113 -8.28 0.05 5.06
C THR A 113 -7.68 1.10 4.13
N ILE A 114 -6.36 1.31 4.18
CA ILE A 114 -5.68 2.20 3.22
C ILE A 114 -5.80 1.67 1.79
N ALA A 115 -5.60 0.37 1.58
CA ALA A 115 -5.68 -0.22 0.25
C ALA A 115 -7.08 -0.11 -0.36
N ALA A 116 -8.13 -0.32 0.43
CA ALA A 116 -9.52 -0.21 -0.01
C ALA A 116 -9.90 1.23 -0.43
N GLU A 117 -9.29 2.25 0.19
CA GLU A 117 -9.49 3.65 -0.20
C GLU A 117 -8.80 3.97 -1.53
N VAL A 118 -7.63 3.38 -1.79
CA VAL A 118 -6.81 3.69 -2.98
C VAL A 118 -7.19 2.82 -4.19
N ALA A 119 -7.56 1.56 -3.98
CA ALA A 119 -7.80 0.59 -5.05
C ALA A 119 -8.80 1.04 -6.13
N PRO A 120 -9.92 1.73 -5.82
CA PRO A 120 -10.86 2.22 -6.84
C PRO A 120 -10.26 3.22 -7.83
N LEU A 121 -9.09 3.80 -7.52
CA LEU A 121 -8.39 4.79 -8.35
C LEU A 121 -7.37 4.16 -9.32
N LEU A 122 -7.22 2.82 -9.29
CA LEU A 122 -6.22 2.08 -10.08
C LEU A 122 -6.80 1.48 -11.37
N ALA A 123 -8.12 1.55 -11.54
CA ALA A 123 -8.87 0.99 -12.66
C ALA A 123 -8.94 1.93 -13.88
#